data_AF-A0A9D1VTE8-F1
#
_entry.id   AF-A0A9D1VTE8-F1
#
_cell.length_a   1.000
_cell.length_b   1.000
_cell.length_c   1.000
_cell.angle_alpha   90.00
_cell.angle_beta   90.00
_cell.angle_gamma   90.00
#
_symmetry.space_group_name_H-M   'P 1'
#
loop_
_entity.id
_entity.type
_entity.pdbx_description
1 polymer ?
#
loop_
_entity_poly.entity_id
_entity_poly.type
_entity_poly.pdbx_seq_one_letter_code
_entity_poly.pdbx_strand_id
1 'polypeptide(L)'
;MSKNQPKSFKSIAKEAKNRLKSGFWENCKDEWADERERARRAGVSESRAGHYFAGKVTCTIKGGDDDAFYEKVKAILVKEGEVSDAIGRLTDRAVFDKLSYEEKQRYTLTLSERYLKALERYRKECEYEGRG
;
A
#
# COMPACT_ATOMS: atom_id res chain seq x y z
N MET A 1 -6.90 13.19 17.83
CA MET A 1 -8.21 13.15 17.13
C MET A 1 -8.22 11.97 16.17
N SER A 2 -9.05 10.96 16.42
CA SER A 2 -9.13 9.72 15.65
C SER A 2 -9.66 9.95 14.24
N LYS A 3 -8.87 9.64 13.21
CA LYS A 3 -9.29 9.64 11.80
C LYS A 3 -9.47 8.22 11.25
N ASN A 4 -10.01 7.31 12.06
CA ASN A 4 -10.30 5.93 11.63
C ASN A 4 -11.74 5.74 11.12
N GLN A 5 -12.37 6.80 10.61
CA GLN A 5 -13.72 6.71 10.05
C GLN A 5 -13.64 6.19 8.61
N PRO A 6 -14.29 5.06 8.27
CA PRO A 6 -14.35 4.59 6.90
C PRO A 6 -14.95 5.68 6.01
N LYS A 7 -14.38 5.89 4.82
CA LYS A 7 -14.89 6.89 3.86
C LYS A 7 -16.39 6.65 3.66
N SER A 8 -17.20 7.70 3.84
CA SER A 8 -18.63 7.64 3.55
C SER A 8 -18.84 7.24 2.08
N PHE A 9 -19.89 6.45 1.81
CA PHE A 9 -20.32 6.08 0.47
C PHE A 9 -20.38 7.28 -0.49
N LYS A 10 -20.87 8.43 0.00
CA LYS A 10 -20.92 9.68 -0.76
C LYS A 10 -19.52 10.20 -1.16
N SER A 11 -18.53 10.04 -0.29
CA SER A 11 -17.13 10.41 -0.58
C SER A 11 -16.53 9.49 -1.62
N ILE A 12 -16.74 8.18 -1.47
CA ILE A 12 -16.25 7.16 -2.42
C ILE A 12 -16.85 7.39 -3.81
N ALA A 13 -18.16 7.60 -3.89
CA ALA A 13 -18.85 7.90 -5.14
C ALA A 13 -18.37 9.20 -5.79
N LYS A 14 -18.08 10.24 -4.99
CA LYS A 14 -17.52 11.51 -5.49
C LYS A 14 -16.11 11.33 -6.04
N GLU A 15 -15.24 10.58 -5.35
CA GLU A 15 -13.90 10.25 -5.86
C GLU A 15 -13.97 9.44 -7.17
N ALA A 16 -14.85 8.43 -7.22
CA ALA A 16 -15.06 7.65 -8.45
C ALA A 16 -15.53 8.54 -9.62
N LYS A 17 -16.48 9.44 -9.36
CA LYS A 17 -16.95 10.42 -10.36
C LYS A 17 -15.84 11.36 -10.82
N ASN A 18 -14.97 11.80 -9.91
CA ASN A 18 -13.83 12.64 -10.26
C ASN A 18 -12.85 11.88 -11.17
N ARG A 19 -12.52 10.62 -10.87
CA ARG A 19 -11.65 9.78 -11.72
C ARG A 19 -12.20 9.63 -13.14
N LEU A 20 -13.52 9.46 -13.29
CA LEU A 20 -14.16 9.39 -14.61
C LEU A 20 -14.07 10.72 -15.39
N LYS A 21 -13.96 11.86 -14.70
CA LYS A 21 -13.93 13.19 -15.33
C LYS A 21 -12.53 13.76 -15.53
N SER A 22 -11.55 13.30 -14.77
CA SER A 22 -10.21 13.91 -14.73
C SER A 22 -9.19 13.25 -15.66
N GLY A 23 -9.62 12.39 -16.59
CA GLY A 23 -8.71 11.63 -17.46
C GLY A 23 -7.87 10.59 -16.72
N PHE A 24 -8.24 10.21 -15.49
CA PHE A 24 -7.45 9.28 -14.66
C PHE A 24 -7.15 7.97 -15.40
N TRP A 25 -8.15 7.41 -16.09
CA TRP A 25 -8.00 6.17 -16.84
C TRP A 25 -7.19 6.31 -18.12
N GLU A 26 -7.22 7.48 -18.76
CA GLU A 26 -6.36 7.79 -19.91
C GLU A 26 -4.90 7.87 -19.45
N ASN A 27 -4.63 8.58 -18.37
CA ASN A 27 -3.29 8.63 -17.77
C ASN A 27 -2.80 7.25 -17.32
N CYS A 28 -3.66 6.42 -16.71
CA CYS A 28 -3.27 5.05 -16.36
C CYS A 28 -2.96 4.20 -17.60
N LYS A 29 -3.65 4.43 -18.73
CA LYS A 29 -3.38 3.70 -19.97
C LYS A 29 -2.02 4.11 -20.54
N ASP A 30 -1.69 5.39 -20.50
CA ASP A 30 -0.40 5.90 -20.96
C ASP A 30 0.74 5.45 -20.03
N GLU A 31 0.59 5.58 -18.72
CA GLU A 31 1.56 5.04 -17.74
C GLU A 31 1.76 3.53 -17.91
N TRP A 32 0.71 2.76 -18.23
CA TRP A 32 0.81 1.33 -18.50
C TRP A 32 1.60 1.05 -19.78
N ALA A 33 1.40 1.84 -20.84
CA ALA A 33 2.16 1.70 -22.08
C ALA A 33 3.66 1.94 -21.83
N ASP A 34 3.99 2.99 -21.08
CA ASP A 34 5.37 3.32 -20.68
C ASP A 34 5.98 2.26 -19.76
N GLU A 35 5.21 1.74 -18.80
CA GLU A 35 5.64 0.65 -17.91
C GLU A 35 5.88 -0.65 -18.68
N ARG A 36 4.99 -0.99 -19.64
CA ARG A 36 5.16 -2.15 -20.51
C ARG A 36 6.41 -2.03 -21.38
N GLU A 37 6.68 -0.85 -21.92
CA GLU A 37 7.89 -0.63 -22.70
C GLU A 37 9.15 -0.73 -21.84
N ARG A 38 9.14 -0.16 -20.63
CA ARG A 38 10.24 -0.29 -19.66
C ARG A 38 10.47 -1.73 -19.25
N ALA A 39 9.43 -2.49 -18.92
CA ALA A 39 9.52 -3.91 -18.60
C ALA A 39 10.13 -4.72 -19.75
N ARG A 40 9.70 -4.44 -20.99
CA ARG A 40 10.25 -5.07 -22.19
C ARG A 40 11.75 -4.77 -22.35
N ARG A 41 12.18 -3.52 -22.13
CA ARG A 41 13.60 -3.12 -22.18
C ARG A 41 14.42 -3.75 -21.05
N ALA A 42 13.83 -3.92 -19.87
CA ALA A 42 14.46 -4.56 -18.70
C ALA A 42 14.41 -6.10 -18.74
N GLY A 43 13.82 -6.71 -19.77
CA GLY A 43 13.66 -8.16 -19.87
C GLY A 43 12.66 -8.76 -18.87
N VAL A 44 11.81 -7.93 -18.26
CA VAL A 44 10.75 -8.36 -17.34
C VAL A 44 9.52 -8.80 -18.15
N SER A 45 8.86 -9.89 -17.74
CA SER A 45 7.68 -10.38 -18.45
C SER A 45 6.49 -9.43 -18.36
N GLU A 46 5.73 -9.31 -19.46
CA GLU A 46 4.56 -8.43 -19.52
C GLU A 46 3.50 -8.78 -18.46
N SER A 47 3.33 -10.06 -18.13
CA SER A 47 2.44 -10.50 -17.07
C SER A 47 2.86 -9.97 -15.69
N ARG A 48 4.17 -9.96 -15.38
CA ARG A 48 4.68 -9.41 -14.11
C ARG A 48 4.48 -7.90 -14.04
N ALA A 49 4.80 -7.19 -15.12
CA ALA A 49 4.54 -5.75 -15.23
C ALA A 49 3.05 -5.44 -15.05
N GLY A 50 2.17 -6.26 -15.64
CA GLY A 50 0.71 -6.10 -15.54
C GLY A 50 0.21 -6.27 -14.11
N HIS A 51 0.71 -7.29 -13.40
CA HIS A 51 0.39 -7.48 -11.99
C HIS A 51 0.87 -6.33 -11.11
N TYR A 52 2.09 -5.84 -11.32
CA TYR A 52 2.64 -4.69 -10.62
C TYR A 52 1.80 -3.43 -10.85
N PHE A 53 1.50 -3.11 -12.11
CA PHE A 53 0.74 -1.92 -12.48
C PHE A 53 -0.70 -1.97 -11.96
N ALA A 54 -1.38 -3.12 -12.09
CA ALA A 54 -2.70 -3.31 -11.53
C ALA A 54 -2.72 -3.15 -10.00
N GLY A 55 -1.68 -3.65 -9.32
CA GLY A 55 -1.48 -3.45 -7.88
C GLY A 55 -1.35 -1.96 -7.51
N LYS A 56 -0.44 -1.24 -8.20
CA LYS A 56 -0.21 0.20 -8.03
C LYS A 56 -1.51 0.99 -8.20
N VAL A 57 -2.23 0.77 -9.30
CA VAL A 57 -3.50 1.47 -9.59
C VAL A 57 -4.58 1.11 -8.55
N THR A 58 -4.68 -0.15 -8.14
CA THR A 58 -5.63 -0.57 -7.10
C THR A 58 -5.35 0.11 -5.77
N CYS A 59 -4.08 0.25 -5.37
CA CYS A 59 -3.68 0.98 -4.16
C CYS A 59 -4.07 2.46 -4.27
N THR A 60 -3.74 3.13 -5.37
CA THR A 60 -4.11 4.53 -5.63
C THR A 60 -5.63 4.75 -5.59
N ILE A 61 -6.42 3.82 -6.13
CA ILE A 61 -7.89 3.90 -6.11
C ILE A 61 -8.44 3.69 -4.70
N LYS A 62 -7.90 2.70 -3.96
CA LYS A 62 -8.32 2.44 -2.59
C LYS A 62 -7.97 3.59 -1.66
N GLY A 63 -6.83 4.24 -1.89
CA GLY A 63 -6.35 5.52 -1.33
C GLY A 63 -6.68 5.73 0.15
N GLY A 64 -5.69 5.65 1.04
CA GLY A 64 -5.93 5.85 2.47
C GLY A 64 -4.72 5.70 3.37
N ASP A 65 -4.99 5.54 4.67
CA ASP A 65 -4.02 5.32 5.76
C ASP A 65 -3.05 4.16 5.49
N ASP A 66 -3.49 3.17 4.69
CA ASP A 66 -2.66 2.04 4.27
C ASP A 66 -1.47 2.41 3.38
N ASP A 67 -1.51 3.50 2.59
CA ASP A 67 -0.33 3.94 1.84
C ASP A 67 0.69 4.64 2.74
N ALA A 68 0.25 5.49 3.67
CA ALA A 68 1.15 6.11 4.65
C ALA A 68 1.76 5.06 5.60
N PHE A 69 0.99 4.04 5.94
CA PHE A 69 1.47 2.87 6.67
C PHE A 69 2.49 2.08 5.85
N TYR A 70 2.18 1.78 4.59
CA TYR A 70 3.09 1.10 3.67
C TYR A 70 4.43 1.83 3.53
N GLU A 71 4.42 3.15 3.34
CA GLU A 71 5.66 3.94 3.23
C GLU A 71 6.52 3.85 4.50
N LYS A 72 5.90 3.84 5.69
CA LYS A 72 6.64 3.61 6.95
C LYS A 72 7.25 2.22 7.00
N VAL A 73 6.50 1.19 6.60
CA VAL A 73 6.99 -0.19 6.53
C VAL A 73 8.15 -0.31 5.54
N LYS A 74 8.00 0.26 4.34
CA LYS A 74 9.02 0.30 3.29
C LYS A 74 10.29 0.99 3.78
N ALA A 75 10.17 2.12 4.48
CA ALA A 75 11.33 2.81 5.04
C ALA A 75 12.10 1.95 6.07
N ILE A 76 11.39 1.21 6.93
CA ILE A 76 12.02 0.27 7.88
C ILE A 76 12.72 -0.86 7.13
N LEU A 77 12.04 -1.48 6.14
CA LEU A 77 12.60 -2.59 5.37
C LEU A 77 13.84 -2.19 4.56
N VAL A 78 13.83 -1.00 3.95
CA VAL A 78 14.99 -0.48 3.20
C VAL A 78 16.18 -0.16 4.12
N LYS A 79 15.92 0.36 5.33
CA LYS A 79 16.98 0.80 6.24
C LYS A 79 17.59 -0.34 7.06
N GLU A 80 16.74 -1.24 7.56
CA GLU A 80 17.11 -2.23 8.58
C GLU A 80 16.75 -3.67 8.19
N GLY A 81 16.05 -3.89 7.08
CA GLY A 81 15.58 -5.22 6.67
C GLY A 81 14.38 -5.71 7.50
N GLU A 82 14.16 -7.03 7.49
CA GLU A 82 13.10 -7.66 8.28
C GLU A 82 13.50 -7.70 9.76
N VAL A 83 12.95 -6.78 10.56
CA VAL A 83 13.22 -6.67 12.00
C VAL A 83 12.13 -7.39 12.81
N SER A 84 12.53 -8.21 13.79
CA SER A 84 11.58 -8.94 14.66
C SER A 84 10.65 -8.04 15.48
N ASP A 85 11.05 -6.80 15.77
CA ASP A 85 10.26 -5.79 16.49
C ASP A 85 9.49 -4.83 15.55
N ALA A 86 9.29 -5.18 14.28
CA ALA A 86 8.61 -4.29 13.32
C ALA A 86 7.22 -3.82 13.82
N ILE A 87 6.44 -4.73 14.43
CA ILE A 87 5.13 -4.40 14.99
C ILE A 87 5.24 -3.42 16.17
N GLY A 88 6.25 -3.59 17.03
CA GLY A 88 6.49 -2.70 18.17
C GLY A 88 6.83 -1.28 17.74
N ARG A 89 7.58 -1.12 16.65
CA ARG A 89 7.94 0.18 16.06
C ARG A 89 6.81 0.84 15.30
N LEU A 90 5.94 0.04 14.68
CA LEU A 90 4.78 0.53 13.94
C LEU A 90 3.59 0.86 14.85
N THR A 91 3.61 0.38 16.09
CA THR A 91 2.57 0.63 17.09
C THR A 91 2.56 2.09 17.51
N ASP A 92 1.40 2.74 17.37
CA ASP A 92 1.17 4.07 17.96
C ASP A 92 0.96 3.92 19.47
N ARG A 93 2.01 4.20 20.24
CA ARG A 93 1.98 4.10 21.71
C ARG A 93 0.90 4.99 22.34
N ALA A 94 0.69 6.19 21.82
CA ALA A 94 -0.28 7.13 22.39
C ALA A 94 -1.74 6.64 22.25
N VAL A 95 -2.02 5.85 21.21
CA VAL A 95 -3.30 5.16 21.04
C VAL A 95 -3.31 3.87 21.85
N PHE A 96 -2.27 3.04 21.70
CA PHE A 96 -2.19 1.72 22.31
C PHE A 96 -2.32 1.75 23.82
N ASP A 97 -1.66 2.68 24.50
CA ASP A 97 -1.67 2.75 25.97
C ASP A 97 -3.05 3.09 26.55
N LYS A 98 -3.91 3.76 25.77
CA LYS A 98 -5.28 4.11 26.16
C LYS A 98 -6.30 2.99 25.96
N LEU A 99 -5.91 1.92 25.25
CA LEU A 99 -6.79 0.80 24.94
C LEU A 99 -6.86 -0.19 26.11
N SER A 100 -8.02 -0.82 26.27
CA SER A 100 -8.18 -1.99 27.16
C SER A 100 -7.36 -3.18 26.65
N TYR A 101 -7.21 -4.21 27.49
CA TYR A 101 -6.46 -5.41 27.12
C TYR A 101 -6.99 -6.09 25.84
N GLU A 102 -8.31 -6.26 25.73
CA GLU A 102 -8.95 -6.89 24.56
C GLU A 102 -8.83 -6.02 23.30
N GLU A 103 -8.87 -4.70 23.46
CA GLU A 103 -8.64 -3.76 22.35
C GLU A 103 -7.17 -3.74 21.92
N LYS A 104 -6.22 -3.86 22.85
CA LYS A 104 -4.79 -4.02 22.56
C LYS A 104 -4.54 -5.29 21.75
N GLN A 105 -5.14 -6.42 22.14
CA GLN A 105 -5.02 -7.67 21.39
C GLN A 105 -5.54 -7.53 19.95
N ARG A 106 -6.75 -6.96 19.79
CA ARG A 106 -7.33 -6.70 18.46
C ARG A 106 -6.50 -5.73 17.63
N TYR A 107 -5.97 -4.67 18.26
CA TYR A 107 -5.09 -3.71 17.61
C TYR A 107 -3.82 -4.39 17.09
N THR A 108 -3.13 -5.17 17.93
CA THR A 108 -1.90 -5.88 17.56
C THR A 108 -2.14 -6.86 16.41
N LEU A 109 -3.24 -7.63 16.46
CA LEU A 109 -3.60 -8.55 15.39
C LEU A 109 -3.85 -7.82 14.06
N THR A 110 -4.61 -6.72 14.11
CA THR A 110 -4.91 -5.90 12.93
C THR A 110 -3.65 -5.27 12.35
N LEU A 111 -2.76 -4.76 13.21
CA LEU A 111 -1.48 -4.19 12.83
C LEU A 111 -0.58 -5.24 12.17
N SER A 112 -0.57 -6.46 12.70
CA SER A 112 0.19 -7.58 12.14
C SER A 112 -0.31 -7.95 10.74
N GLU A 113 -1.63 -8.03 10.53
CA GLU A 113 -2.20 -8.30 9.22
C GLU A 113 -1.85 -7.20 8.20
N ARG A 114 -1.95 -5.92 8.60
CA ARG A 114 -1.56 -4.79 7.76
C ARG A 114 -0.07 -4.84 7.40
N TYR A 115 0.79 -5.19 8.36
CA TYR A 115 2.22 -5.34 8.12
C TYR A 115 2.53 -6.47 7.13
N LEU A 116 1.89 -7.64 7.26
CA LEU A 116 2.09 -8.75 6.31
C LEU A 116 1.67 -8.36 4.88
N LYS A 117 0.55 -7.65 4.72
CA LYS A 117 0.11 -7.12 3.42
C LYS A 117 1.12 -6.14 2.84
N ALA A 118 1.66 -5.24 3.66
CA ALA A 118 2.70 -4.30 3.25
C ALA A 118 3.99 -5.01 2.85
N LEU A 119 4.37 -6.07 3.57
CA LEU A 119 5.57 -6.85 3.30
C LEU A 119 5.45 -7.68 2.02
N GLU A 120 4.30 -8.31 1.77
CA GLU A 120 4.02 -8.99 0.50
C GLU A 120 4.09 -8.02 -0.68
N ARG A 121 3.54 -6.81 -0.51
CA ARG A 121 3.64 -5.73 -1.51
C ARG A 121 5.10 -5.37 -1.76
N TYR A 122 5.87 -5.11 -0.70
CA TYR A 122 7.29 -4.76 -0.84
C TYR A 122 8.11 -5.84 -1.54
N ARG A 123 7.90 -7.12 -1.20
CA ARG A 123 8.57 -8.25 -1.88
C ARG A 123 8.27 -8.27 -3.38
N LYS A 124 6.99 -8.12 -3.76
CA LYS A 124 6.59 -8.03 -5.16
C LYS A 124 7.22 -6.83 -5.88
N GLU A 125 7.37 -5.70 -5.19
CA GLU A 125 8.08 -4.52 -5.73
C GLU A 125 9.57 -4.82 -5.93
N CYS A 126 10.26 -5.41 -4.95
CA CYS A 126 11.67 -5.80 -5.06
C CYS A 126 11.93 -6.83 -6.17
N GLU A 127 11.08 -7.85 -6.29
CA GLU A 127 11.13 -8.85 -7.36
C GLU A 127 10.97 -8.22 -8.75
N TYR A 128 10.15 -7.16 -8.85
CA TYR A 128 9.93 -6.43 -10.09
C TYR A 128 11.09 -5.47 -10.42
N GLU A 129 11.61 -4.76 -9.41
CA GLU A 129 12.72 -3.80 -9.56
C GLU A 129 14.10 -4.47 -9.65
N GLY A 130 14.19 -5.80 -9.50
CA GLY A 130 15.45 -6.55 -9.54
C GLY A 130 16.38 -6.28 -8.35
N ARG A 131 15.85 -5.70 -7.26
CA ARG A 131 16.54 -5.57 -5.97
C ARG A 131 16.32 -6.85 -5.16
N GLY A 132 16.96 -7.93 -5.60
CA GLY A 132 17.12 -9.18 -4.85
C GLY A 132 18.50 -9.25 -4.22
#